data_AF-A0A6G2VM45-F1
#
_entry.id   AF-A0A6G2VM45-F1
#
_cell.length_a   1.000
_cell.length_b   1.000
_cell.length_c   1.000
_cell.angle_alpha   90.00
_cell.angle_beta   90.00
_cell.angle_gamma   90.00
#
_symmetry.space_group_name_H-M   'P 1'
#
loop_
_entity.id
_entity.type
_entity.pdbx_description
1 polymer ?
#
loop_
_entity_poly.entity_id
_entity_poly.type
_entity_poly.pdbx_seq_one_letter_code
_entity_poly.pdbx_strand_id
1 'polypeptide(L)' 'MTKQTALVTAGTAGIGLETALGLAEAGYAVTVVGRDAERGAHAVERIDALASAHPAR' A
#
# COMPACT_ATOMS: atom_id res chain seq x y z
N MET A 1 7.74 17.82 -7.72
CA MET A 1 8.66 16.71 -7.33
C MET A 1 7.93 15.40 -7.54
N THR A 2 8.58 14.39 -8.12
CA THR A 2 8.01 13.04 -8.25
C THR A 2 7.96 12.36 -6.88
N LYS A 3 6.81 11.75 -6.51
CA LYS A 3 6.71 10.94 -5.29
C LYS A 3 7.71 9.78 -5.35
N GLN A 4 8.30 9.45 -4.21
CA GLN A 4 9.11 8.25 -4.07
C GLN A 4 8.19 7.02 -4.04
N THR A 5 8.60 5.94 -4.71
CA THR A 5 7.86 4.68 -4.78
C THR A 5 8.39 3.69 -3.75
N ALA A 6 7.52 2.89 -3.16
CA ALA A 6 7.89 1.82 -2.24
C ALA A 6 7.20 0.49 -2.60
N LEU A 7 7.97 -0.60 -2.60
CA LEU A 7 7.49 -1.96 -2.81
C LEU A 7 7.55 -2.73 -1.48
N VAL A 8 6.42 -3.26 -1.03
CA VAL A 8 6.33 -4.05 0.19
C VAL A 8 5.96 -5.50 -0.15
N THR A 9 6.93 -6.39 -0.02
CA THR A 9 6.69 -7.84 -0.14
C THR A 9 6.02 -8.36 1.13
N ALA A 10 5.17 -9.38 0.98
CA ALA A 10 4.27 -9.84 2.06
C ALA A 10 3.41 -8.70 2.66
N GLY A 11 3.08 -7.69 1.84
CA GLY A 11 2.41 -6.46 2.27
C GLY A 11 0.90 -6.57 2.48
N THR A 12 0.31 -7.76 2.33
CA THR A 12 -1.16 -7.92 2.34
C THR A 12 -1.77 -8.25 3.70
N ALA A 13 -0.96 -8.44 4.76
CA ALA A 13 -1.42 -8.47 6.16
C ALA A 13 -0.25 -8.28 7.15
N GLY A 14 -0.58 -8.26 8.44
CA GLY A 14 0.40 -8.22 9.53
C GLY A 14 1.34 -7.02 9.40
N ILE A 15 2.60 -7.21 9.75
CA ILE A 15 3.61 -6.13 9.75
C ILE A 15 3.81 -5.54 8.35
N GLY A 16 3.74 -6.37 7.29
CA GLY A 16 3.87 -5.88 5.92
C GLY A 16 2.77 -4.89 5.56
N LEU A 17 1.53 -5.14 6.00
CA LEU A 17 0.43 -4.21 5.78
C LEU A 17 0.62 -2.91 6.58
N GLU A 18 0.93 -2.98 7.87
CA GLU A 18 1.16 -1.79 8.69
C GLU A 18 2.32 -0.92 8.14
N THR A 19 3.36 -1.57 7.60
CA THR A 19 4.45 -0.87 6.91
C THR A 19 3.96 -0.14 5.67
N ALA A 20 3.12 -0.79 4.85
CA ALA A 20 2.53 -0.19 3.65
C ALA A 20 1.64 1.02 3.99
N LEU A 21 0.86 0.93 5.07
CA LEU A 21 0.02 2.03 5.56
C LEU A 21 0.87 3.23 6.00
N GLY A 22 1.90 3.01 6.82
CA GLY A 22 2.80 4.10 7.25
C GLY A 22 3.55 4.76 6.09
N LEU A 23 3.95 3.98 5.07
CA LEU A 23 4.56 4.53 3.85
C LEU A 23 3.57 5.36 3.03
N ALA A 24 2.31 4.93 2.94
CA ALA A 24 1.27 5.67 2.25
C ALA A 24 0.96 7.01 2.96
N GLU A 25 0.84 6.99 4.30
CA GLU A 25 0.70 8.20 5.12
C GLU A 25 1.89 9.15 4.98
N ALA A 26 3.11 8.62 4.87
CA ALA A 26 4.32 9.40 4.61
C ALA A 26 4.41 9.94 3.17
N GLY A 27 3.42 9.67 2.32
CA GLY A 27 3.32 10.21 0.97
C GLY A 27 4.07 9.41 -0.09
N TYR A 28 4.39 8.14 0.13
CA TYR A 28 4.94 7.28 -0.93
C TYR A 28 3.83 6.82 -1.90
N ALA A 29 4.23 6.39 -3.09
CA ALA A 29 3.38 5.57 -3.97
C ALA A 29 3.71 4.09 -3.68
N VAL A 30 2.76 3.36 -3.09
CA VAL A 30 3.02 2.04 -2.49
C VAL A 30 2.47 0.92 -3.37
N THR A 31 3.28 -0.11 -3.59
CA THR A 31 2.87 -1.39 -4.20
C THR A 31 3.04 -2.50 -3.16
N VAL A 32 2.00 -3.32 -2.97
CA VAL A 32 2.05 -4.50 -2.09
C VAL A 32 2.06 -5.78 -2.90
N VAL A 33 2.82 -6.78 -2.44
CA VAL A 33 2.87 -8.12 -3.08
C VAL A 33 2.43 -9.19 -2.10
N GLY A 34 1.50 -10.05 -2.55
CA GLY A 34 1.02 -11.22 -1.83
C GLY A 34 0.61 -12.33 -2.79
N ARG A 35 0.35 -13.52 -2.24
CA ARG A 35 -0.05 -14.71 -3.01
C ARG A 35 -1.56 -14.85 -3.20
N ASP A 36 -2.33 -14.05 -2.46
CA ASP A 36 -3.77 -14.12 -2.36
C ASP A 36 -4.35 -12.80 -2.86
N ALA A 37 -5.16 -12.88 -3.93
CA ALA A 37 -5.69 -11.72 -4.62
C ALA A 37 -6.73 -10.96 -3.79
N GLU A 38 -7.59 -11.67 -3.06
CA GLU A 38 -8.61 -11.07 -2.18
C GLU A 38 -7.96 -10.29 -1.05
N ARG A 39 -6.94 -10.88 -0.41
CA ARG A 39 -6.14 -10.18 0.60
C ARG A 39 -5.38 -9.00 0.01
N GLY A 40 -4.96 -9.10 -1.26
CA GLY A 40 -4.37 -7.99 -1.99
C GLY A 40 -5.35 -6.82 -2.19
N ALA A 41 -6.56 -7.12 -2.65
CA ALA A 41 -7.61 -6.11 -2.85
C ALA A 41 -7.96 -5.39 -1.54
N HIS A 42 -8.18 -6.14 -0.45
CA HIS A 42 -8.44 -5.55 0.87
C HIS A 42 -7.28 -4.69 1.38
N ALA A 43 -6.03 -5.09 1.11
CA ALA A 43 -4.87 -4.27 1.46
C ALA A 43 -4.83 -2.94 0.69
N VAL A 44 -5.16 -2.96 -0.60
CA VAL A 44 -5.26 -1.75 -1.43
C VAL A 44 -6.36 -0.82 -0.92
N GLU A 45 -7.56 -1.33 -0.63
CA GLU A 45 -8.65 -0.53 -0.07
C GLU A 45 -8.24 0.19 1.23
N ARG A 46 -7.52 -0.52 2.10
CA ARG A 46 -7.00 0.03 3.36
C ARG A 46 -5.95 1.11 3.14
N ILE A 47 -5.07 0.93 2.16
CA ILE A 47 -4.03 1.89 1.79
C ILE A 47 -4.65 3.15 1.17
N ASP A 48 -5.60 2.98 0.25
CA ASP A 48 -6.28 4.08 -0.44
C ASP A 48 -7.14 4.92 0.52
N ALA A 49 -7.72 4.30 1.55
CA ALA A 49 -8.45 5.02 2.60
C ALA A 49 -7.57 6.02 3.38
N LEU A 50 -6.27 5.74 3.51
CA LEU A 50 -5.29 6.65 4.14
C LEU A 50 -4.70 7.63 3.13
N ALA A 51 -4.50 7.18 1.89
CA ALA A 51 -3.99 7.97 0.78
C ALA A 51 -5.10 8.83 0.16
N SER A 52 -5.72 9.72 0.92
CA SER A 52 -6.67 10.68 0.35
C SER A 52 -6.00 11.51 -0.76
N ALA A 53 -6.44 11.26 -2.00
CA ALA A 53 -6.14 11.93 -3.28
C ALA A 53 -4.89 11.51 -4.08
N HIS A 54 -4.83 10.28 -4.58
CA HIS A 54 -4.50 10.02 -6.00
C HIS A 54 -4.71 8.55 -6.36
N PRO A 55 -5.40 8.24 -7.47
CA PRO A 55 -5.65 6.85 -7.87
C PRO A 55 -4.33 6.11 -8.12
N ALA A 56 -4.19 4.93 -7.52
CA ALA A 56 -3.14 3.96 -7.84
C ALA A 56 -3.16 3.71 -9.36
N ARG A 57 -2.00 3.86 -10.01
CA ARG A 57 -1.81 3.49 -11.42
C ARG A 57 -1.34 2.05 -11.52
#